data_AF-A0A924Y8F3-F1
#
_entry.id   AF-A0A924Y8F3-F1
#
_cell.length_a   1.000
_cell.length_b   1.000
_cell.length_c   1.000
_cell.angle_alpha   90.00
_cell.angle_beta   90.00
_cell.angle_gamma   90.00
#
_symmetry.space_group_name_H-M   'P 1'
#
loop_
_entity.id
_entity.type
_entity.pdbx_description
1 polymer ?
#
loop_
_entity_poly.entity_id
_entity_poly.type
_entity_poly.pdbx_seq_one_letter_code
_entity_poly.pdbx_strand_id
1 'polypeptide(L)'
;MIKIRKRYTTVDGKNDWIVSATYDETKLDTMHWFETRIKAVNEKTGKEYPLPPEIALYRIGEIEHAFRDYVKVDFGGDREAAISHFMNTIYRRVYSFIERGH
;
A
#
# COMPACT_ATOMS: atom_id res chain seq x y z
N MET A 1 -14.05 1.12 4.12
CA MET A 1 -12.87 1.42 3.27
C MET A 1 -12.10 2.62 3.80
N ILE A 2 -10.85 2.40 4.18
CA ILE A 2 -9.91 3.43 4.62
C ILE A 2 -8.98 3.78 3.46
N LYS A 3 -8.72 5.08 3.24
CA LYS A 3 -7.80 5.58 2.21
C LYS A 3 -6.69 6.41 2.85
N ILE A 4 -5.46 5.96 2.73
CA ILE A 4 -4.27 6.66 3.21
C ILE A 4 -3.56 7.28 2.02
N ARG A 5 -3.10 8.53 2.15
CA ARG A 5 -2.38 9.26 1.10
C ARG A 5 -1.01 9.68 1.62
N LYS A 6 0.02 9.52 0.79
CA LYS A 6 1.33 10.12 1.02
C LYS A 6 1.78 10.85 -0.23
N ARG A 7 2.32 12.04 -0.03
CA ARG A 7 3.03 12.78 -1.08
C ARG A 7 4.43 12.19 -1.23
N TYR A 8 4.87 12.11 -2.48
CA TYR A 8 6.20 11.69 -2.86
C TYR A 8 6.76 12.64 -3.91
N THR A 9 7.92 13.22 -3.64
CA THR A 9 8.68 14.02 -4.61
C THR A 9 9.78 13.14 -5.15
N THR A 10 9.91 13.05 -6.48
CA THR A 10 10.94 12.25 -7.13
C THR A 10 12.33 12.72 -6.75
N VAL A 11 13.33 11.84 -6.82
CA VAL A 11 14.72 12.18 -6.43
C VAL A 11 15.29 13.32 -7.27
N ASP A 12 14.88 13.40 -8.54
CA ASP A 12 15.25 14.49 -9.44
C ASP A 12 14.50 15.82 -9.19
N GLY A 13 13.54 15.83 -8.25
CA GLY A 13 12.75 17.00 -7.86
C GLY A 13 11.75 17.48 -8.90
N LYS A 14 11.56 16.77 -10.02
CA LYS A 14 10.74 17.26 -11.14
C LYS A 14 9.27 16.96 -10.98
N ASN A 15 8.93 15.83 -10.35
CA ASN A 15 7.56 15.36 -10.23
C ASN A 15 7.15 15.17 -8.77
N ASP A 16 5.98 15.68 -8.45
CA ASP A 16 5.29 15.39 -7.21
C ASP A 16 4.14 14.43 -7.47
N TRP A 17 4.08 13.34 -6.72
CA TRP A 17 3.09 12.29 -6.82
C TRP A 17 2.31 12.16 -5.51
N ILE A 18 0.99 12.07 -5.61
CA ILE A 18 0.10 11.67 -4.53
C ILE A 18 -0.17 10.18 -4.67
N VAL A 19 0.44 9.37 -3.80
CA VAL A 19 0.21 7.94 -3.74
C VAL A 19 -0.89 7.65 -2.73
N SER A 20 -1.94 6.98 -3.18
CA SER A 20 -3.09 6.57 -2.37
C SER A 20 -3.13 5.05 -2.23
N ALA A 21 -3.29 4.58 -1.00
CA ALA A 21 -3.49 3.18 -0.66
C ALA A 21 -4.88 3.03 -0.01
N THR A 22 -5.69 2.08 -0.49
CA THR A 22 -7.06 1.86 0.00
C THR A 22 -7.26 0.41 0.41
N TYR A 23 -7.69 0.18 1.65
CA TYR A 23 -8.01 -1.14 2.19
C TYR A 23 -9.36 -1.14 2.92
N ASP A 24 -9.92 -2.32 3.19
CA ASP A 24 -11.20 -2.45 3.88
C ASP A 24 -11.01 -2.98 5.29
N GLU A 25 -11.04 -2.08 6.28
CA GLU A 25 -10.78 -2.39 7.68
C GLU A 25 -11.77 -3.42 8.26
N THR A 26 -13.03 -3.37 7.84
CA THR A 26 -14.09 -4.29 8.31
C THR A 26 -13.85 -5.73 7.88
N LYS A 27 -13.00 -5.94 6.86
CA LYS A 27 -12.68 -7.26 6.31
C LYS A 27 -11.35 -7.80 6.81
N LEU A 28 -10.56 -7.00 7.52
CA LEU A 28 -9.23 -7.42 7.99
C LEU A 28 -9.30 -8.59 8.97
N ASP A 29 -10.35 -8.66 9.78
CA ASP A 29 -10.51 -9.73 10.77
C ASP A 29 -11.12 -11.02 10.21
N THR A 30 -11.76 -10.95 9.04
CA THR A 30 -12.46 -12.07 8.42
C THR A 30 -11.76 -12.59 7.17
N MET A 31 -10.86 -11.82 6.58
CA MET A 31 -10.07 -12.23 5.43
C MET A 31 -8.76 -12.91 5.83
N HIS A 32 -8.40 -13.88 5.02
CA HIS A 32 -7.11 -14.56 5.00
C HIS A 32 -5.95 -13.65 4.53
N TRP A 33 -6.30 -12.53 3.90
CA TRP A 33 -5.35 -11.60 3.30
C TRP A 33 -5.67 -10.16 3.68
N PHE A 34 -4.60 -9.44 3.94
CA PHE A 34 -4.59 -7.99 3.83
C PHE A 34 -4.49 -7.60 2.36
N GLU A 35 -5.48 -6.86 1.85
CA GLU A 35 -5.50 -6.38 0.48
C GLU A 35 -5.56 -4.85 0.45
N THR A 36 -4.72 -4.24 -0.39
CA THR A 36 -4.70 -2.79 -0.61
C THR A 36 -4.63 -2.48 -2.10
N ARG A 37 -5.52 -1.59 -2.56
CA ARG A 37 -5.48 -1.02 -3.91
C ARG A 37 -4.73 0.29 -3.91
N ILE A 38 -3.84 0.46 -4.88
CA ILE A 38 -2.85 1.52 -4.92
C ILE A 38 -3.04 2.35 -6.18
N LYS A 39 -2.93 3.67 -6.04
CA LYS A 39 -2.93 4.63 -7.15
C LYS A 39 -1.86 5.67 -6.93
N ALA A 40 -1.23 6.13 -7.99
CA ALA A 40 -0.34 7.29 -7.95
C ALA A 40 -0.83 8.33 -8.96
N VAL A 41 -0.92 9.59 -8.53
CA VAL A 41 -1.41 10.69 -9.37
C VAL A 41 -0.44 11.84 -9.28
N ASN A 42 -0.06 12.42 -10.42
CA ASN A 42 0.81 13.58 -10.44
C ASN A 42 0.06 14.78 -9.83
N GLU A 43 0.65 15.42 -8.83
CA GLU A 43 -0.01 16.48 -8.03
C GLU A 43 -0.36 17.70 -8.89
N LYS A 44 0.49 18.05 -9.86
CA LYS A 44 0.31 19.24 -10.71
C LYS A 44 -0.65 19.01 -11.86
N THR A 45 -0.54 17.86 -12.52
CA THR A 45 -1.28 17.58 -13.76
C THR A 45 -2.55 16.75 -13.54
N GLY A 46 -2.70 16.12 -12.37
CA GLY A 46 -3.79 15.18 -12.09
C GLY A 46 -3.71 13.88 -12.88
N LYS A 47 -2.64 13.65 -13.65
CA LYS A 47 -2.47 12.45 -14.46
C LYS A 47 -2.17 11.24 -13.59
N GLU A 48 -2.93 10.16 -13.74
CA GLU A 48 -2.64 8.88 -13.09
C GLU A 48 -1.37 8.25 -13.69
N TYR A 49 -0.51 7.72 -12.82
CA TYR A 49 0.62 6.89 -13.23
C TYR A 49 0.11 5.47 -13.50
N PRO A 50 0.43 4.87 -14.67
CA PRO A 50 -0.02 3.52 -15.01
C PRO A 50 0.79 2.47 -14.25
N LEU A 51 0.49 2.26 -12.97
CA LEU A 51 1.12 1.20 -12.18
C LEU A 51 0.71 -0.17 -12.75
N PRO A 52 1.66 -1.10 -12.92
CA PRO A 52 1.33 -2.45 -13.37
C PRO A 52 0.56 -3.19 -12.26
N PRO A 53 -0.22 -4.24 -12.59
CA PRO A 53 -1.12 -4.90 -11.65
C PRO A 53 -0.45 -5.36 -10.34
N GLU A 54 0.80 -5.81 -10.41
CA GLU A 54 1.60 -6.28 -9.28
C GLU A 54 2.02 -5.17 -8.30
N ILE A 55 2.00 -3.91 -8.73
CA ILE A 55 2.23 -2.73 -7.87
C ILE A 55 0.90 -2.07 -7.51
N ALA A 56 -0.09 -2.08 -8.41
CA ALA A 56 -1.40 -1.49 -8.18
C ALA A 56 -2.24 -2.26 -7.14
N LEU A 57 -1.94 -3.54 -6.91
CA LEU A 57 -2.58 -4.37 -5.89
C LEU A 57 -1.51 -4.99 -4.98
N TYR A 58 -1.57 -4.66 -3.69
CA TYR A 58 -0.79 -5.34 -2.67
C TYR A 58 -1.67 -6.31 -1.90
N ARG A 59 -1.25 -7.58 -1.84
CA ARG A 59 -1.91 -8.62 -1.05
C ARG A 59 -0.88 -9.41 -0.26
N ILE A 60 -1.10 -9.60 1.04
CA ILE A 60 -0.27 -10.45 1.91
C ILE A 60 -1.16 -11.23 2.88
N GLY A 61 -0.80 -12.49 3.12
CA GLY A 61 -1.53 -13.41 3.98
C GLY A 61 -1.45 -14.84 3.45
N GLU A 62 -2.08 -15.77 4.17
CA GLU A 62 -2.03 -17.21 3.90
C GLU A 62 -3.44 -17.76 3.79
N ILE A 63 -3.66 -18.76 2.93
CA ILE A 63 -4.99 -19.37 2.76
C ILE A 63 -5.48 -20.03 4.06
N GLU A 64 -4.56 -20.57 4.85
CA GLU A 64 -4.88 -21.42 6.00
C GLU A 64 -5.17 -20.62 7.28
N HIS A 65 -4.67 -19.39 7.37
CA HIS A 65 -4.75 -18.56 8.57
C HIS A 65 -5.39 -17.20 8.28
N ALA A 66 -6.20 -16.71 9.22
CA ALA A 66 -6.77 -15.38 9.08
C ALA A 66 -5.64 -14.34 9.23
N PHE A 67 -5.80 -13.17 8.59
CA PHE A 67 -4.83 -12.08 8.72
C PHE A 67 -4.61 -11.68 10.19
N ARG A 68 -5.64 -11.80 11.03
CA ARG A 68 -5.54 -11.57 12.47
C ARG A 68 -4.53 -12.48 13.17
N ASP A 69 -4.41 -13.74 12.75
CA ASP A 69 -3.47 -14.69 13.35
C ASP A 69 -2.03 -14.33 13.04
N TYR A 70 -1.78 -13.93 11.79
CA TYR A 70 -0.51 -13.35 11.38
C TYR A 70 -0.15 -12.12 12.24
N VAL A 71 -1.07 -11.18 12.43
CA VAL A 71 -0.86 -10.01 13.29
C VAL A 71 -0.57 -10.42 14.74
N LYS A 72 -1.25 -11.46 15.23
CA LYS A 72 -1.03 -11.98 16.59
C LYS A 72 0.37 -12.55 16.78
N VAL A 73 0.87 -13.32 15.82
CA VAL A 73 2.17 -14.00 15.90
C VAL A 73 3.32 -13.00 15.68
N ASP A 74 3.26 -12.21 14.60
CA ASP A 74 4.41 -11.41 14.16
C ASP A 74 4.44 -10.00 14.76
N PHE A 75 3.29 -9.49 15.21
CA PHE A 75 3.14 -8.14 15.75
C PHE A 75 2.58 -8.13 17.17
N GLY A 76 2.52 -9.28 17.84
CA GLY A 76 2.01 -9.39 19.22
C GLY A 76 0.54 -8.98 19.37
N GLY A 77 -0.23 -8.99 18.28
CA GLY A 77 -1.61 -8.52 18.24
C GLY A 77 -1.77 -7.03 17.94
N ASP A 78 -0.67 -6.29 17.75
CA ASP A 78 -0.70 -4.87 17.37
C ASP A 78 -1.01 -4.70 15.88
N ARG A 79 -2.30 -4.48 15.61
CA ARG A 79 -2.81 -4.27 14.26
C ARG A 79 -2.34 -2.97 13.63
N GLU A 80 -2.21 -1.90 14.41
CA GLU A 80 -1.78 -0.60 13.89
C GLU A 80 -0.33 -0.67 13.45
N ALA A 81 0.53 -1.33 14.23
CA ALA A 81 1.91 -1.60 13.86
C ALA A 81 2.02 -2.44 12.57
N ALA A 82 1.20 -3.50 12.44
CA ALA A 82 1.16 -4.32 11.23
C ALA A 82 0.75 -3.52 9.99
N ILE A 83 -0.35 -2.76 10.06
CA ILE A 83 -0.83 -1.93 8.95
C ILE A 83 0.21 -0.86 8.59
N SER A 84 0.81 -0.20 9.59
CA SER A 84 1.87 0.79 9.38
C SER A 84 3.08 0.18 8.64
N HIS A 85 3.51 -1.02 9.05
CA HIS A 85 4.58 -1.76 8.39
C HIS A 85 4.26 -2.06 6.92
N PHE A 86 3.05 -2.57 6.64
CA PHE A 86 2.62 -2.86 5.26
C PHE A 86 2.50 -1.62 4.41
N MET A 87 1.92 -0.55 4.95
CA MET A 87 1.80 0.73 4.25
C MET A 87 3.18 1.27 3.88
N ASN A 88 4.15 1.25 4.80
CA ASN A 88 5.52 1.68 4.50
C ASN A 88 6.16 0.82 3.39
N THR A 89 5.92 -0.49 3.40
CA THR A 89 6.39 -1.38 2.33
C THR A 89 5.75 -1.05 0.98
N ILE A 90 4.44 -0.83 0.95
CA ILE A 90 3.69 -0.43 -0.25
C ILE A 90 4.27 0.86 -0.84
N TYR A 91 4.39 1.90 -0.01
CA TYR A 91 4.89 3.19 -0.47
C TYR A 91 6.31 3.09 -1.01
N ARG A 92 7.21 2.38 -0.33
CA ARG A 92 8.59 2.18 -0.81
C ARG A 92 8.63 1.48 -2.17
N ARG A 93 7.77 0.47 -2.40
CA ARG A 93 7.68 -0.23 -3.68
C ARG A 93 7.22 0.70 -4.80
N VAL A 94 6.17 1.49 -4.56
CA VAL A 94 5.65 2.45 -5.54
C VAL A 94 6.70 3.51 -5.88
N TYR A 95 7.36 4.08 -4.87
CA TYR A 95 8.39 5.11 -5.09
C TYR A 95 9.55 4.55 -5.91
N SER A 96 10.05 3.36 -5.55
CA SER A 96 11.11 2.69 -6.30
C SER A 96 10.70 2.39 -7.74
N PHE A 97 9.43 2.11 -8.00
CA PHE A 97 8.92 1.87 -9.35
C PHE A 97 8.89 3.15 -10.17
N ILE A 98 8.34 4.23 -9.61
CA ILE A 98 8.28 5.55 -10.25
C ILE A 98 9.69 6.04 -10.59
N GLU A 99 10.66 5.89 -9.68
CA GLU A 99 12.05 6.31 -9.90
C GLU A 99 12.78 5.54 -11.00
N ARG A 100 12.40 4.28 -11.23
CA ARG A 100 12.98 3.47 -12.30
C ARG A 100 12.43 3.83 -13.69
N GLY A 101 11.38 4.64 -13.78
CA GLY A 101 10.85 5.16 -15.04
C GLY A 101 10.16 4.10 -15.93
N HIS A 102 9.58 3.07 -15.31
CA HIS A 102 8.83 2.02 -16.02
C HIS A 102 7.46 2.48 -16.51
#